data_AF-A0A3P8A311-F1
#
_entry.id   AF-A0A3P8A311-F1
#
_cell.length_a   1.000
_cell.length_b   1.000
_cell.length_c   1.000
_cell.angle_alpha   90.00
_cell.angle_beta   90.00
_cell.angle_gamma   90.00
#
_symmetry.space_group_name_H-M   'P 1'
#
loop_
_entity.id
_entity.type
_entity.pdbx_description
1 polymer ?
#
loop_
_entity_poly.entity_id
_entity_poly.type
_entity_poly.pdbx_seq_one_letter_code
_entity_poly.pdbx_strand_id
1 'polypeptide(L)' 'MSLKTANPHVKFMIRESEGITPKVFARYEMGKEDCISVANNTADDIISKLKTLDRV' A
#
# COMPACT_ATOMS: atom_id res chain seq x y z
N MET A 1 6.59 -5.28 -14.83
CA MET A 1 6.69 -3.81 -14.66
C MET A 1 6.56 -3.52 -13.17
N SER A 2 7.45 -2.71 -12.58
CA SER A 2 7.41 -2.50 -11.12
C SER A 2 6.28 -1.54 -10.72
N LEU A 3 5.71 -1.69 -9.53
CA LEU A 3 4.63 -0.82 -9.02
C LEU A 3 5.02 0.67 -9.04
N LYS A 4 6.30 0.97 -8.78
CA LYS A 4 6.84 2.33 -8.85
C LYS A 4 6.90 2.87 -10.28
N THR A 5 7.33 2.03 -11.23
CA THR A 5 7.41 2.42 -12.65
C THR A 5 6.02 2.68 -13.23
N ALA A 6 5.02 1.90 -12.83
CA ALA A 6 3.64 2.08 -13.26
C ALA A 6 2.97 3.33 -12.66
N ASN A 7 3.47 3.83 -11.51
CA ASN A 7 2.88 4.94 -10.76
C ASN A 7 3.92 6.02 -10.43
N PRO A 8 4.43 6.76 -11.42
CA PRO A 8 5.56 7.68 -11.25
C PRO A 8 5.27 8.86 -10.31
N HIS A 9 4.00 9.24 -10.14
CA HIS A 9 3.58 10.33 -9.26
C HIS A 9 3.24 9.88 -7.84
N VAL A 10 3.20 8.57 -7.59
CA VAL A 10 2.89 8.01 -6.26
C VAL A 10 4.18 7.85 -5.47
N LYS A 11 4.21 8.44 -4.28
CA LYS A 11 5.34 8.31 -3.35
C LYS A 11 5.17 7.05 -2.51
N PHE A 12 6.15 6.15 -2.58
CA PHE A 12 6.20 4.94 -1.76
C PHE A 12 7.17 5.13 -0.60
N MET A 13 6.70 4.84 0.62
CA MET A 13 7.50 4.86 1.84
C MET A 13 7.41 3.48 2.50
N ILE A 14 8.56 2.87 2.79
CA ILE A 14 8.66 1.58 3.49
C ILE A 14 9.24 1.87 4.87
N ARG A 15 8.61 1.33 5.91
CA ARG A 15 9.11 1.42 7.28
C ARG A 15 9.21 0.01 7.85
N GLU A 16 10.42 -0.36 8.22
CA GLU A 16 10.68 -1.62 8.92
C GLU A 16 10.32 -1.45 10.39
N SER A 17 9.75 -2.49 10.99
CA SER A 17 9.29 -2.47 12.37
C SER A 17 9.21 -3.90 12.90
N GLU A 18 9.40 -4.07 14.21
CA GLU A 18 9.38 -5.37 14.88
C GLU A 18 8.17 -5.47 15.82
N GLY A 19 7.59 -6.68 15.92
CA GLY A 19 6.47 -6.95 16.84
C GLY A 19 5.12 -6.33 16.42
N ILE A 20 5.01 -5.77 15.21
CA ILE A 20 3.76 -5.17 14.71
C ILE A 20 3.17 -5.95 13.53
N THR A 21 1.84 -5.90 13.42
CA THR A 21 1.12 -6.43 12.26
C THR A 21 1.39 -5.54 11.03
N PRO A 22 1.84 -6.10 9.89
CA PRO A 22 2.15 -5.31 8.72
C PRO A 22 0.88 -4.73 8.09
N LYS A 23 0.94 -3.43 7.78
CA LYS A 23 -0.18 -2.64 7.25
C LYS A 23 0.30 -1.72 6.13
N VAL A 24 -0.59 -1.43 5.19
CA VAL A 24 -0.38 -0.42 4.17
C VAL A 24 -1.34 0.72 4.42
N PHE A 25 -0.81 1.94 4.31
CA PHE A 25 -1.57 3.17 4.38
C PHE A 25 -1.50 3.86 3.02
N ALA A 26 -2.66 4.20 2.46
CA ALA A 26 -2.77 5.06 1.29
C ALA A 26 -3.36 6.39 1.71
N ARG A 27 -2.64 7.47 1.41
CA ARG A 27 -3.07 8.84 1.69
C ARG A 27 -3.40 9.55 0.39
N TYR A 28 -4.55 10.19 0.38
CA TYR A 28 -5.08 10.93 -0.76
C TYR A 28 -5.09 12.43 -0.47
N GLU A 29 -5.57 13.18 -1.45
CA GLU A 29 -5.84 14.60 -1.27
C GLU A 29 -6.85 14.86 -0.15
N MET A 30 -6.87 16.11 0.34
CA MET A 30 -7.73 16.55 1.43
C MET A 30 -7.55 15.76 2.75
N GLY A 31 -6.39 15.10 2.90
CA GLY A 31 -6.04 14.36 4.12
C GLY A 31 -6.81 13.06 4.32
N LYS A 32 -7.52 12.55 3.31
CA LYS A 32 -8.20 11.24 3.39
C LYS A 32 -7.15 10.13 3.43
N GLU A 33 -7.40 9.10 4.24
CA GLU A 33 -6.48 7.97 4.39
C GLU A 33 -7.25 6.65 4.50
N ASP A 34 -6.76 5.62 3.83
CA ASP A 34 -7.20 4.23 3.97
C ASP A 34 -6.08 3.39 4.57
N CYS A 35 -6.46 2.42 5.41
CA CYS A 35 -5.54 1.47 6.03
C CYS A 35 -6.01 0.05 5.79
N ILE A 36 -5.13 -0.77 5.21
CA ILE A 36 -5.38 -2.21 5.00
C ILE A 36 -4.34 -3.06 5.72
N SER A 37 -4.79 -4.19 6.27
CA SER A 37 -3.89 -5.21 6.81
C SER A 37 -3.37 -6.10 5.69
N VAL A 38 -2.06 -6.36 5.71
CA VAL A 38 -1.38 -7.28 4.80
C VAL A 38 -0.76 -8.47 5.56
N ALA A 39 -1.22 -8.72 6.78
CA ALA A 39 -0.77 -9.84 7.58
C ALA A 39 -1.15 -11.18 6.94
N ASN A 40 -0.21 -12.13 6.95
CA ASN A 40 -0.37 -13.47 6.39
C ASN A 40 -0.74 -13.50 4.89
N ASN A 41 -0.48 -12.42 4.15
CA ASN A 41 -0.72 -12.35 2.72
C ASN A 41 0.52 -12.72 1.91
N THR A 42 0.30 -13.39 0.79
CA THR A 42 1.35 -13.59 -0.22
C THR A 42 1.64 -12.28 -0.96
N ALA A 43 2.74 -12.24 -1.73
CA ALA A 43 3.04 -11.07 -2.56
C ALA A 43 1.89 -10.75 -3.53
N ASP A 44 1.29 -11.76 -4.17
CA ASP A 44 0.19 -11.59 -5.12
C ASP A 44 -1.10 -11.08 -4.45
N ASP A 45 -1.40 -11.55 -3.24
CA ASP A 45 -2.52 -11.05 -2.43
C ASP A 45 -2.33 -9.57 -2.08
N ILE A 46 -1.10 -9.19 -1.71
CA ILE A 46 -0.77 -7.79 -1.38
C ILE A 46 -0.97 -6.92 -2.61
N ILE A 47 -0.45 -7.31 -3.78
CA ILE A 47 -0.66 -6.58 -5.03
C ILE A 47 -2.15 -6.44 -5.35
N SER A 48 -2.93 -7.49 -5.14
CA SER A 48 -4.38 -7.45 -5.38
C SER A 48 -5.10 -6.51 -4.42
N LYS A 49 -4.73 -6.51 -3.14
CA LYS A 49 -5.25 -5.55 -2.14
C LYS A 49 -4.83 -4.11 -2.43
N LEU A 50 -3.62 -3.87 -2.91
CA LEU A 50 -3.17 -2.52 -3.25
C LEU A 50 -4.03 -1.87 -4.34
N LYS A 51 -4.56 -2.66 -5.27
CA LYS A 51 -5.48 -2.16 -6.30
C LYS A 51 -6.78 -1.61 -5.72
N THR A 52 -7.22 -2.07 -4.54
CA THR A 52 -8.43 -1.53 -3.89
C THR A 52 -8.19 -0.14 -3.30
N LEU A 53 -6.94 0.30 -3.20
CA LEU A 53 -6.56 1.63 -2.75
C LEU A 53 -6.43 2.63 -3.91
N ASP A 54 -6.53 2.18 -5.15
CA ASP A 54 -6.57 3.07 -6.30
C ASP A 54 -7.95 3.72 -6.38
N ARG A 55 -8.02 5.00 -6.03
CA ARG A 55 -9.25 5.80 -6.09
C ARG A 55 -9.18 6.65 -7.35
N VAL A 56 -9.93 6.22 -8.38
CA VAL A 56 -10.15 6.96 -9.64
C VAL A 56 -10.86 8.29 -9.36
#